data_AF-A0A0D6QBV8-F1
#
_entry.id   AF-A0A0D6QBV8-F1
#
_cell.length_a   1.000
_cell.length_b   1.000
_cell.length_c   1.000
_cell.angle_alpha   90.00
_cell.angle_beta   90.00
_cell.angle_gamma   90.00
#
_symmetry.space_group_name_H-M   'P 1'
#
loop_
_entity.id
_entity.type
_entity.pdbx_description
1 polymer ?
#
loop_
_entity_poly.entity_id
_entity_poly.type
_entity_poly.pdbx_seq_one_letter_code
_entity_poly.pdbx_strand_id
1 'polypeptide(L)'
;MTVNPFKYAAVAAIRDMSIDGDVMTLTVCFETPDKPVALALFAGDVPISYVRVVCDPAVSSTVADGKSYGQAVISGIRTAYGLNDTPVLQCARSGRTLFTLPVPHDETMSAKPPVRHMSVSDLVLELDPGHLSSIDDLVPYAVEFYEEKGKNCFIDTVYHMFLKRGPAAGFEQKRTFDEKNLPRSLRRFLNDVYDSKEARKFWIRRIPGPASDDFPFRL
;
A
#
# COMPACT_ATOMS: atom_id res chain seq x y z
N MET A 1 18.07 1.39 -8.97
CA MET A 1 17.68 2.35 -7.91
C MET A 1 18.57 2.09 -6.70
N THR A 2 19.50 3.00 -6.38
CA THR A 2 20.29 2.93 -5.15
C THR A 2 19.44 3.39 -3.97
N VAL A 3 18.93 2.44 -3.19
CA VAL A 3 18.22 2.69 -1.93
C VAL A 3 19.17 3.46 -1.02
N ASN A 4 18.80 4.69 -0.61
CA ASN A 4 19.65 5.52 0.24
C ASN A 4 19.85 4.82 1.61
N PRO A 5 21.06 4.29 1.91
CA PRO A 5 21.27 3.36 3.03
C PRO A 5 21.20 4.02 4.41
N PHE A 6 21.02 5.35 4.48
CA PHE A 6 20.96 6.12 5.71
C PHE A 6 19.55 6.28 6.32
N LYS A 7 18.49 5.86 5.61
CA LYS A 7 17.10 5.98 6.09
C LYS A 7 16.60 4.78 6.91
N TYR A 8 17.27 3.63 6.82
CA TYR A 8 16.82 2.39 7.46
C TYR A 8 17.78 1.93 8.56
N ALA A 9 17.30 1.27 9.60
CA ALA A 9 18.10 0.57 10.60
C ALA A 9 18.44 -0.86 10.15
N ALA A 10 19.40 -1.48 10.84
CA ALA A 10 19.61 -2.92 10.75
C ALA A 10 18.53 -3.66 11.57
N VAL A 11 18.25 -4.89 11.18
CA VAL A 11 17.40 -5.82 11.95
C VAL A 11 18.22 -6.38 13.09
N ALA A 12 17.71 -6.35 14.32
CA ALA A 12 18.37 -7.05 15.43
C ALA A 12 18.20 -8.56 15.26
N ALA A 13 16.94 -9.00 15.21
CA ALA A 13 16.56 -10.40 15.07
C ALA A 13 15.14 -10.55 14.50
N ILE A 14 14.82 -11.75 14.02
CA ILE A 14 13.43 -12.19 13.77
C ILE A 14 13.02 -13.04 14.97
N ARG A 15 11.90 -12.71 15.60
CA ARG A 15 11.39 -13.44 16.77
C ARG A 15 10.47 -14.58 16.35
N ASP A 16 9.38 -14.20 15.69
CA ASP A 16 8.36 -15.13 15.22
C ASP A 16 8.25 -15.03 13.71
N MET A 17 8.00 -16.18 13.09
CA MET A 17 7.78 -16.29 11.66
C MET A 17 6.74 -17.36 11.39
N SER A 18 5.76 -17.01 10.56
CA SER A 18 4.78 -17.95 10.02
C SER A 18 4.75 -17.82 8.51
N ILE A 19 4.71 -18.94 7.81
CA ILE A 19 4.57 -19.00 6.36
C ILE A 19 3.24 -19.68 6.07
N ASP A 20 2.35 -18.97 5.38
CA ASP A 20 1.07 -19.48 4.91
C ASP A 20 0.96 -19.25 3.40
N GLY A 21 1.12 -20.33 2.64
CA GLY A 21 1.08 -20.29 1.19
C GLY A 21 2.15 -19.38 0.56
N ASP A 22 1.72 -18.25 0.02
CA ASP A 22 2.60 -17.27 -0.66
C ASP A 22 3.07 -16.13 0.27
N VAL A 23 2.60 -16.12 1.52
CA VAL A 23 2.79 -15.01 2.45
C VAL A 23 3.56 -15.46 3.69
N MET A 24 4.51 -14.62 4.12
CA MET A 24 5.31 -14.78 5.34
C MET A 24 5.02 -13.62 6.26
N THR A 25 4.58 -13.92 7.47
CA THR A 25 4.38 -12.95 8.55
C THR A 25 5.55 -13.04 9.52
N LEU A 26 6.13 -11.89 9.88
CA LEU A 26 7.32 -11.78 10.72
C LEU A 26 7.09 -10.82 11.88
N THR A 27 7.62 -11.17 13.05
CA THR A 27 7.83 -10.25 14.17
C THR A 27 9.30 -9.86 14.20
N VAL A 28 9.58 -8.59 13.91
CA VAL A 28 10.94 -8.06 13.70
C VAL A 28 11.37 -7.28 14.93
N CYS A 29 12.52 -7.64 15.50
CA CYS A 29 13.15 -6.90 16.58
C CYS A 29 14.05 -5.80 16.00
N PHE A 30 13.93 -4.58 16.53
CA PHE A 30 14.70 -3.42 16.12
C PHE A 30 15.94 -3.25 16.98
N GLU A 31 17.08 -2.88 16.37
CA GLU A 31 18.26 -2.39 17.13
C GLU A 31 18.05 -0.94 17.57
N THR A 32 17.45 -0.13 16.70
CA THR A 32 17.17 1.30 16.91
C THR A 32 15.71 1.58 16.52
N PRO A 33 14.80 1.76 17.48
CA PRO A 33 13.34 1.83 17.22
C PRO A 33 12.90 3.12 16.53
N ASP A 34 13.72 4.17 16.55
CA ASP A 34 13.50 5.47 15.91
C ASP A 34 13.63 5.42 14.38
N LYS A 35 14.15 4.33 13.82
CA LYS A 35 14.39 4.18 12.39
C LYS A 35 13.67 2.95 11.83
N PRO A 36 13.01 3.09 10.66
CA PRO A 36 12.37 1.95 10.01
C PRO A 36 13.43 0.93 9.58
N VAL A 37 13.02 -0.32 9.41
CA VAL A 37 13.86 -1.39 8.87
C VAL A 37 13.34 -1.78 7.49
N ALA A 38 14.23 -2.16 6.58
CA ALA A 38 13.85 -2.68 5.28
C ALA A 38 14.24 -4.16 5.18
N LEU A 39 13.27 -5.00 4.85
CA LEU A 39 13.43 -6.42 4.57
C LEU A 39 13.25 -6.68 3.09
N ALA A 40 13.97 -7.66 2.57
CA ALA A 40 13.92 -8.03 1.17
C ALA A 40 13.94 -9.55 1.02
N LEU A 41 12.99 -10.08 0.25
CA LEU A 41 12.98 -11.47 -0.19
C LEU A 41 13.72 -11.56 -1.52
N PHE A 42 14.70 -12.45 -1.60
CA PHE A 42 15.51 -12.70 -2.79
C PHE A 42 15.41 -14.14 -3.25
N ALA A 43 15.44 -14.34 -4.56
CA ALA A 43 15.64 -15.61 -5.22
C ALA A 43 17.00 -15.54 -5.94
N GLY A 44 18.06 -16.01 -5.28
CA GLY A 44 19.43 -15.75 -5.72
C GLY A 44 19.71 -14.24 -5.72
N ASP A 45 20.09 -13.69 -6.88
CA ASP A 45 20.36 -12.26 -7.04
C ASP A 45 19.11 -11.43 -7.41
N VAL A 46 17.95 -12.08 -7.57
CA VAL A 46 16.71 -11.43 -8.01
C VAL A 46 15.88 -11.01 -6.79
N PRO A 47 15.65 -9.70 -6.56
CA PRO A 47 14.73 -9.28 -5.52
C PRO A 47 13.28 -9.55 -5.93
N ILE A 48 12.55 -10.20 -5.04
CA ILE A 48 11.15 -10.58 -5.25
C ILE A 48 10.19 -9.62 -4.56
N SER A 49 10.50 -9.24 -3.32
CA SER A 49 9.64 -8.39 -2.51
C SER A 49 10.47 -7.54 -1.54
N TYR A 50 9.99 -6.34 -1.25
CA TYR A 50 10.58 -5.42 -0.28
C TYR A 50 9.51 -4.92 0.68
N VAL A 51 9.82 -4.93 1.97
CA VAL A 51 8.90 -4.46 3.02
C VAL A 51 9.62 -3.52 3.96
N ARG A 52 8.99 -2.38 4.20
CA ARG A 52 9.38 -1.43 5.24
C ARG A 52 8.62 -1.79 6.53
N VAL A 53 9.37 -1.96 7.61
CA VAL A 53 8.86 -2.28 8.95
C VAL A 53 9.14 -1.09 9.86
N VAL A 54 8.15 -0.67 10.64
CA VAL A 54 8.31 0.35 11.69
C VAL A 54 8.06 -0.28 13.04
N CYS A 55 8.66 0.29 14.08
CA CYS A 55 8.39 -0.14 15.45
C CYS A 55 6.92 0.13 15.79
N ASP A 56 6.24 -0.88 16.33
CA ASP A 56 4.85 -0.85 16.77
C ASP A 56 4.80 -1.10 18.29
N PRO A 57 4.38 -0.10 19.09
CA PRO A 57 4.22 -0.25 20.54
C PRO A 57 3.25 -1.36 20.94
N ALA A 58 2.19 -1.60 20.16
CA ALA A 58 1.22 -2.66 20.46
C ALA A 58 1.88 -4.03 20.31
N VAL A 59 2.63 -4.27 19.22
CA VAL A 59 3.41 -5.50 19.04
C VAL A 59 4.51 -5.62 20.10
N SER A 60 5.15 -4.51 20.49
CA SER A 60 6.17 -4.53 21.54
C SER A 60 5.59 -4.93 22.90
N SER A 61 4.36 -4.51 23.20
CA SER A 61 3.68 -4.82 24.46
C SER A 61 3.24 -6.29 24.59
N THR A 62 2.99 -6.99 23.49
CA THR A 62 2.59 -8.42 23.51
C THR A 62 3.75 -9.37 23.78
N VAL A 63 4.99 -8.87 23.65
CA VAL A 63 6.20 -9.71 23.59
C VAL A 63 6.95 -9.80 24.93
N ALA A 64 6.56 -8.98 25.92
CA ALA A 64 6.92 -9.05 27.34
C ALA A 64 8.43 -9.22 27.69
N ASP A 65 9.35 -8.82 26.82
CA ASP A 65 10.81 -8.90 27.06
C ASP A 65 11.53 -7.53 27.02
N GLY A 66 10.76 -6.44 26.94
CA GLY A 66 11.27 -5.06 26.96
C GLY A 66 11.96 -4.61 25.67
N LYS A 67 11.91 -5.39 24.58
CA LYS A 67 12.46 -4.99 23.28
C LYS A 67 11.42 -4.34 22.38
N SER A 68 11.90 -3.62 21.37
CA SER A 68 11.09 -2.94 20.38
C SER A 68 10.83 -3.84 19.17
N TYR A 69 9.56 -4.01 18.84
CA TYR A 69 9.09 -4.90 17.78
C TYR A 69 8.19 -4.20 16.78
N GLY A 70 8.09 -4.80 15.60
CA GLY A 70 7.11 -4.45 14.58
C GLY A 70 6.75 -5.68 13.75
N GLN A 71 5.64 -5.61 13.04
CA GLN A 71 5.16 -6.71 12.21
C GLN A 71 5.45 -6.45 10.74
N ALA A 72 5.84 -7.48 10.01
CA ALA A 72 6.02 -7.44 8.57
C ALA A 72 5.23 -8.57 7.91
N VAL A 73 4.68 -8.29 6.73
CA VAL A 73 4.03 -9.29 5.88
C VAL A 73 4.71 -9.24 4.52
N ILE A 74 5.34 -10.33 4.12
CA ILE A 74 6.12 -10.47 2.88
C ILE A 74 5.41 -11.47 1.98
N SER A 75 5.04 -11.04 0.78
CA SER A 75 4.43 -11.89 -0.26
C SER A 75 5.44 -12.33 -1.33
N GLY A 76 5.04 -13.27 -2.18
CA GLY A 76 5.83 -13.71 -3.33
C GLY A 76 6.76 -14.90 -3.07
N ILE A 77 6.53 -15.66 -1.99
CA ILE A 77 7.34 -16.84 -1.64
C ILE A 77 7.34 -17.88 -2.76
N ARG A 78 6.17 -18.16 -3.36
CA ARG A 78 6.05 -19.12 -4.47
C ARG A 78 6.80 -18.64 -5.70
N THR A 79 6.76 -17.34 -5.97
CA THR A 79 7.53 -16.73 -7.06
C THR A 79 9.03 -16.86 -6.81
N ALA A 80 9.46 -16.68 -5.55
CA ALA A 80 10.85 -16.85 -5.17
C ALA A 80 11.33 -18.29 -5.37
N TYR A 81 10.53 -19.28 -4.94
CA TYR A 81 10.81 -20.70 -5.20
C TYR A 81 10.78 -21.07 -6.67
N GLY A 82 9.92 -20.44 -7.46
CA GLY A 82 9.90 -20.64 -8.92
C GLY A 82 11.16 -20.16 -9.63
N LEU A 83 11.99 -19.33 -8.97
CA LEU A 83 13.21 -18.74 -9.52
C LEU A 83 14.49 -19.26 -8.87
N ASN A 84 14.43 -19.74 -7.62
CA ASN A 84 15.58 -20.26 -6.89
C ASN A 84 15.15 -21.28 -5.84
N ASP A 85 15.89 -22.38 -5.72
CA ASP A 85 15.60 -23.46 -4.75
C ASP A 85 15.83 -23.05 -3.30
N THR A 86 16.63 -22.01 -3.07
CA THR A 86 16.99 -21.49 -1.75
C THR A 86 16.72 -19.98 -1.65
N PRO A 87 15.45 -19.54 -1.65
CA PRO A 87 15.13 -18.14 -1.41
C PRO A 87 15.60 -17.67 -0.04
N VAL A 88 16.02 -16.42 0.05
CA VAL A 88 16.55 -15.84 1.28
C VAL A 88 15.84 -14.54 1.64
N LEU A 89 15.55 -14.39 2.91
CA LEU A 89 15.14 -13.12 3.52
C LEU A 89 16.39 -12.40 4.03
N GLN A 90 16.57 -11.16 3.58
CA GLN A 90 17.70 -10.32 3.94
C GLN A 90 17.26 -9.00 4.54
N CYS A 91 18.12 -8.43 5.39
CA CYS A 91 18.04 -7.02 5.74
C CYS A 91 18.59 -6.18 4.58
N ALA A 92 17.73 -5.38 3.94
CA ALA A 92 18.08 -4.66 2.72
C ALA A 92 19.19 -3.61 2.92
N ARG A 93 19.41 -3.13 4.15
CA ARG A 93 20.52 -2.21 4.47
C ARG A 93 21.86 -2.92 4.65
N SER A 94 21.87 -4.00 5.43
CA SER A 94 23.13 -4.68 5.79
C SER A 94 23.51 -5.78 4.82
N GLY A 95 22.59 -6.22 3.96
CA GLY A 95 22.75 -7.42 3.14
C GLY A 95 22.78 -8.72 3.95
N ARG A 96 22.61 -8.64 5.28
CA ARG A 96 22.67 -9.81 6.15
C ARG A 96 21.46 -10.71 5.88
N THR A 97 21.72 -11.97 5.55
CA THR A 97 20.69 -13.01 5.53
C THR A 97 20.16 -13.23 6.93
N LEU A 98 18.85 -13.02 7.07
CA LEU A 98 18.12 -13.18 8.33
C LEU A 98 17.51 -14.57 8.41
N PHE A 99 17.08 -15.09 7.27
CA PHE A 99 16.43 -16.38 7.18
C PHE A 99 16.58 -16.96 5.77
N THR A 100 16.88 -18.25 5.67
CA THR A 100 16.81 -18.99 4.40
C THR A 100 15.52 -19.78 4.44
N LEU A 101 14.66 -19.60 3.43
CA LEU A 101 13.38 -20.26 3.43
C LEU A 101 13.58 -21.78 3.30
N PRO A 102 12.94 -22.60 4.14
CA PRO A 102 13.09 -24.04 4.10
C PRO A 102 12.41 -24.59 2.85
N VAL A 103 13.10 -25.49 2.13
CA VAL A 103 12.56 -26.16 0.95
C VAL A 103 11.15 -26.67 1.26
N PRO A 104 10.13 -26.27 0.49
CA PRO A 104 8.76 -26.63 0.80
C PRO A 104 8.62 -28.14 0.68
N HIS A 105 8.47 -28.82 1.82
CA HIS A 105 7.97 -30.18 1.87
C HIS A 105 6.47 -30.15 1.62
N ASP A 106 6.06 -29.85 0.39
CA ASP A 106 4.83 -30.44 -0.15
C ASP A 106 4.72 -30.31 -1.66
N GLU A 107 4.45 -31.47 -2.26
CA GLU A 107 4.19 -31.72 -3.68
C GLU A 107 2.82 -31.17 -4.09
N THR A 108 2.61 -29.85 -4.01
CA THR A 108 1.50 -29.20 -4.73
C THR A 108 1.97 -27.89 -5.36
N MET A 109 3.08 -27.99 -6.11
CA MET A 109 3.41 -27.05 -7.18
C MET A 109 2.39 -27.16 -8.32
N SER A 110 1.17 -26.68 -8.12
CA SER A 110 0.24 -26.49 -9.25
C SER A 110 -0.68 -25.31 -9.02
N ALA A 111 -0.09 -24.13 -9.15
CA ALA A 111 -0.50 -23.18 -10.18
C ALA A 111 0.58 -22.10 -10.20
N LYS A 112 1.24 -21.91 -11.35
CA LYS A 112 1.96 -20.66 -11.59
C LYS A 112 0.97 -19.53 -11.26
N PRO A 113 1.33 -18.53 -10.43
CA PRO A 113 0.48 -17.37 -10.28
C PRO A 113 0.20 -16.84 -11.69
N PRO A 114 -1.06 -16.49 -12.01
CA PRO A 114 -1.39 -16.05 -13.36
C PRO A 114 -0.44 -14.90 -13.72
N VAL A 115 0.32 -15.09 -14.79
CA VAL A 115 1.20 -14.04 -15.32
C VAL A 115 0.28 -12.92 -15.77
N ARG A 116 0.15 -11.91 -14.92
CA ARG A 116 -0.62 -10.71 -15.25
C ARG A 116 0.28 -9.87 -16.13
N HIS A 117 0.02 -9.87 -17.43
CA HIS A 117 0.67 -8.95 -18.35
C HIS A 117 0.23 -7.54 -17.98
N MET A 118 1.15 -6.80 -17.38
CA MET A 118 0.92 -5.45 -16.88
C MET A 118 1.90 -4.51 -17.56
N SER A 119 1.45 -3.33 -17.99
CA SER A 119 2.39 -2.33 -18.48
C SER A 119 3.25 -1.82 -17.33
N VAL A 120 4.48 -1.37 -17.61
CA VAL A 120 5.36 -0.76 -16.59
C VAL A 120 4.65 0.41 -15.88
N SER A 121 3.82 1.16 -16.63
CA SER A 121 3.00 2.25 -16.09
C SER A 121 2.00 1.76 -15.04
N ASP A 122 1.32 0.65 -15.30
CA ASP A 122 0.34 0.05 -14.38
C ASP A 122 1.02 -0.54 -13.14
N LEU A 123 2.20 -1.16 -13.31
CA LEU A 123 3.00 -1.68 -12.18
C LEU A 123 3.47 -0.55 -11.25
N VAL A 124 3.89 0.57 -11.82
CA VAL A 124 4.29 1.76 -11.04
C VAL A 124 3.10 2.36 -10.30
N LEU A 125 1.88 2.30 -10.86
CA LEU A 125 0.67 2.75 -10.17
C LEU A 125 0.29 1.81 -9.02
N GLU A 126 0.45 0.50 -9.20
CA GLU A 126 0.16 -0.51 -8.16
C GLU A 126 1.14 -0.43 -6.99
N LEU A 127 2.40 -0.07 -7.26
CA LEU A 127 3.46 0.05 -6.26
C LEU A 127 3.59 1.44 -5.63
N ASP A 128 2.79 2.42 -6.04
CA ASP A 128 2.84 3.78 -5.49
C ASP A 128 1.81 3.94 -4.35
N PRO A 129 2.23 3.86 -3.07
CA PRO A 129 1.31 3.92 -1.92
C PRO A 129 0.59 5.26 -1.81
N GLY A 130 1.02 6.28 -2.56
CA GLY A 130 0.37 7.59 -2.62
C GLY A 130 -0.87 7.65 -3.51
N HIS A 131 -1.20 6.58 -4.25
CA HIS A 131 -2.30 6.61 -5.22
C HIS A 131 -3.26 5.43 -5.08
N LEU A 132 -4.54 5.68 -5.36
CA LEU A 132 -5.57 4.66 -5.43
C LEU A 132 -5.65 4.08 -6.83
N SER A 133 -5.91 2.77 -6.91
CA SER A 133 -6.06 2.03 -8.16
C SER A 133 -7.34 2.37 -8.92
N SER A 134 -8.40 2.83 -8.22
CA SER A 134 -9.69 3.13 -8.83
C SER A 134 -10.51 4.13 -8.02
N ILE A 135 -11.57 4.67 -8.65
CA ILE A 135 -12.57 5.49 -7.94
C ILE A 135 -13.32 4.64 -6.91
N ASP A 136 -13.43 3.32 -7.11
CA ASP A 136 -14.13 2.43 -6.18
C ASP A 136 -13.42 2.38 -4.83
N ASP A 137 -12.09 2.45 -4.83
CA ASP A 137 -11.27 2.52 -3.63
C ASP A 137 -11.40 3.86 -2.90
N LEU A 138 -11.84 4.92 -3.60
CA LEU A 138 -12.07 6.25 -3.04
C LEU A 138 -13.45 6.40 -2.38
N VAL A 139 -14.45 5.60 -2.80
CA VAL A 139 -15.84 5.73 -2.35
C VAL A 139 -16.01 5.66 -0.83
N PRO A 140 -15.34 4.75 -0.07
CA PRO A 140 -15.49 4.70 1.37
C PRO A 140 -15.12 6.02 2.06
N TYR A 141 -13.99 6.61 1.69
CA TYR A 141 -13.53 7.91 2.21
C TYR A 141 -14.46 9.05 1.83
N ALA A 142 -14.97 9.02 0.60
CA ALA A 142 -15.92 10.02 0.12
C ALA A 142 -17.24 9.98 0.88
N VAL A 143 -17.73 8.79 1.25
CA VAL A 143 -18.94 8.62 2.06
C VAL A 143 -18.73 9.16 3.46
N GLU A 144 -17.66 8.75 4.13
CA GLU A 144 -17.35 9.19 5.50
C GLU A 144 -17.19 10.72 5.57
N PHE A 145 -16.44 11.30 4.62
CA PHE A 145 -16.27 12.75 4.52
C PHE A 145 -17.57 13.49 4.21
N TYR A 146 -18.42 12.92 3.34
CA TYR A 146 -19.72 13.50 3.02
C TYR A 146 -20.64 13.52 4.25
N GLU A 147 -20.66 12.46 5.03
CA GLU A 147 -21.47 12.35 6.24
C GLU A 147 -21.00 13.33 7.32
N GLU A 148 -19.69 13.53 7.48
CA GLU A 148 -19.15 14.43 8.50
C GLU A 148 -19.17 15.92 8.09
N LYS A 149 -18.68 16.25 6.89
CA LYS A 149 -18.51 17.66 6.44
C LYS A 149 -19.68 18.17 5.60
N GLY A 150 -20.56 17.27 5.15
CA GLY A 150 -21.73 17.60 4.36
C GLY A 150 -21.47 17.83 2.87
N LYS A 151 -22.56 17.94 2.12
CA LYS A 151 -22.59 17.99 0.65
C LYS A 151 -21.68 19.06 0.02
N ASN A 152 -21.76 20.29 0.50
CA ASN A 152 -21.09 21.41 -0.16
C ASN A 152 -19.57 21.29 -0.01
N CYS A 153 -19.10 20.95 1.21
CA CYS A 153 -17.68 20.71 1.47
C CYS A 153 -17.15 19.52 0.66
N PHE A 154 -17.94 18.45 0.53
CA PHE A 154 -17.60 17.33 -0.34
C PHE A 154 -17.42 17.74 -1.82
N ILE A 155 -18.38 18.49 -2.38
CA ILE A 155 -18.30 18.92 -3.80
C ILE A 155 -17.07 19.81 -4.02
N ASP A 156 -16.84 20.78 -3.14
CA ASP A 156 -15.70 21.69 -3.23
C ASP A 156 -14.37 20.92 -3.16
N THR A 157 -14.28 19.98 -2.22
CA THR A 157 -13.12 19.10 -2.04
C THR A 157 -12.82 18.26 -3.28
N VAL A 158 -13.84 17.64 -3.88
CA VAL A 158 -13.70 16.83 -5.11
C VAL A 158 -13.19 17.70 -6.27
N TYR A 159 -13.72 18.91 -6.40
CA TYR A 159 -13.32 19.86 -7.44
C TYR A 159 -11.87 20.32 -7.25
N HIS A 160 -11.48 20.66 -6.02
CA HIS A 160 -10.10 21.00 -5.69
C HIS A 160 -9.14 19.82 -5.91
N MET A 161 -9.55 18.60 -5.60
CA MET A 161 -8.75 17.41 -5.83
C MET A 161 -8.50 17.16 -7.32
N PHE A 162 -9.57 17.00 -8.11
CA PHE A 162 -9.46 16.56 -9.49
C PHE A 162 -9.19 17.68 -10.49
N LEU A 163 -9.71 18.89 -10.23
CA LEU A 163 -9.67 20.01 -11.18
C LEU A 163 -8.78 21.17 -10.71
N LYS A 164 -8.23 21.10 -9.48
CA LYS A 164 -7.40 22.15 -8.88
C LYS A 164 -8.07 23.53 -8.84
N ARG A 165 -9.41 23.56 -8.77
CA ARG A 165 -10.24 24.76 -8.64
C ARG A 165 -11.54 24.43 -7.92
N GLY A 166 -12.24 25.44 -7.42
CA GLY A 166 -13.59 25.28 -6.88
C GLY A 166 -14.66 25.06 -7.96
N PRO A 167 -15.87 24.61 -7.57
CA PRO A 167 -17.02 24.48 -8.45
C PRO A 167 -17.51 25.85 -8.94
N ALA A 168 -18.24 25.85 -10.06
CA ALA A 168 -18.88 27.07 -10.55
C ALA A 168 -19.93 27.57 -9.55
N ALA A 169 -20.14 28.88 -9.46
CA ALA A 169 -21.08 29.48 -8.53
C ALA A 169 -22.50 28.85 -8.68
N GLY A 170 -23.05 28.37 -7.56
CA GLY A 170 -24.38 27.74 -7.53
C GLY A 170 -24.44 26.31 -8.08
N PHE A 171 -23.32 25.70 -8.47
CA PHE A 171 -23.29 24.30 -8.93
C PHE A 171 -23.73 23.33 -7.82
N GLU A 172 -23.28 23.55 -6.60
CA GLU A 172 -23.61 22.74 -5.42
C GLU A 172 -25.11 22.70 -5.13
N GLN A 173 -25.81 23.81 -5.32
CA GLN A 173 -27.24 23.93 -5.07
C GLN A 173 -28.07 23.10 -6.06
N LYS A 174 -27.55 22.90 -7.28
CA LYS A 174 -28.21 22.13 -8.34
C LYS A 174 -27.93 20.63 -8.27
N ARG A 175 -26.92 20.20 -7.50
CA ARG A 175 -26.57 18.78 -7.40
C ARG A 175 -27.29 18.12 -6.23
N THR A 176 -27.99 17.02 -6.53
CA THR A 176 -28.63 16.15 -5.55
C THR A 176 -27.93 14.79 -5.53
N PHE A 177 -27.77 14.23 -4.33
CA PHE A 177 -27.29 12.87 -4.13
C PHE A 177 -28.44 12.03 -3.58
N ASP A 178 -28.50 10.78 -4.01
CA ASP A 178 -29.45 9.81 -3.48
C ASP A 178 -28.94 9.30 -2.14
N GLU A 179 -29.47 9.82 -1.04
CA GLU A 179 -29.03 9.47 0.32
C GLU A 179 -29.30 8.00 0.67
N LYS A 180 -30.31 7.36 0.06
CA LYS A 180 -30.60 5.94 0.27
C LYS A 180 -29.57 5.03 -0.40
N ASN A 181 -28.84 5.54 -1.38
CA ASN A 181 -27.78 4.84 -2.08
C ASN A 181 -26.57 5.74 -2.25
N LEU A 182 -26.17 6.36 -1.13
CA LEU A 182 -25.13 7.38 -1.10
C LEU A 182 -23.81 6.90 -1.72
N PRO A 183 -23.27 5.69 -1.42
CA PRO A 183 -22.04 5.22 -2.03
C PRO A 183 -22.10 5.18 -3.56
N ARG A 184 -23.21 4.70 -4.12
CA ARG A 184 -23.40 4.65 -5.58
C ARG A 184 -23.58 6.04 -6.18
N SER A 185 -24.27 6.93 -5.49
CA SER A 185 -24.49 8.31 -5.93
C SER A 185 -23.19 9.11 -5.97
N LEU A 186 -22.39 9.02 -4.90
CA LEU A 186 -21.07 9.66 -4.81
C LEU A 186 -20.10 9.08 -5.84
N ARG A 187 -20.06 7.74 -5.99
CA ARG A 187 -19.25 7.07 -7.02
C ARG A 187 -19.53 7.61 -8.42
N ARG A 188 -20.81 7.76 -8.79
CA ARG A 188 -21.19 8.29 -10.10
C ARG A 188 -20.68 9.70 -10.31
N PHE A 189 -20.80 10.56 -9.29
CA PHE A 189 -20.29 11.91 -9.34
C PHE A 189 -18.76 12.00 -9.41
N LEU A 190 -18.05 11.18 -8.61
CA LEU A 190 -16.60 11.10 -8.66
C LEU A 190 -16.13 10.68 -10.06
N ASN A 191 -16.77 9.67 -10.66
CA ASN A 191 -16.51 9.28 -12.05
C ASN A 191 -16.79 10.42 -13.05
N ASP A 192 -17.94 11.10 -12.95
CA ASP A 192 -18.29 12.24 -13.82
C ASP A 192 -17.19 13.32 -13.81
N VAL A 193 -16.64 13.65 -12.64
CA VAL A 193 -15.59 14.66 -12.50
C VAL A 193 -14.24 14.13 -12.97
N TYR A 194 -13.87 12.92 -12.57
CA TYR A 194 -12.59 12.29 -12.91
C TYR A 194 -12.43 12.01 -14.41
N ASP A 195 -13.50 11.59 -15.10
CA ASP A 195 -13.49 11.34 -16.54
C ASP A 195 -13.50 12.61 -17.39
N SER A 196 -13.66 13.78 -16.77
CA SER A 196 -13.65 15.05 -17.48
C SER A 196 -12.30 15.29 -18.19
N LYS A 197 -12.36 15.97 -19.34
CA LYS A 197 -11.14 16.35 -20.09
C LYS A 197 -10.21 17.25 -19.27
N GLU A 198 -10.77 17.97 -18.30
CA GLU A 198 -10.02 18.85 -17.41
C GLU A 198 -9.23 18.05 -16.38
N ALA A 199 -9.85 17.09 -15.70
CA ALA A 199 -9.18 16.21 -14.75
C ALA A 199 -8.04 15.41 -15.38
N ARG A 200 -8.22 14.93 -16.62
CA ARG A 200 -7.20 14.19 -17.38
C ARG A 200 -5.90 14.98 -17.63
N LYS A 201 -5.92 16.31 -17.53
CA LYS A 201 -4.70 17.14 -17.66
C LYS A 201 -3.79 17.03 -16.45
N PHE A 202 -4.37 16.82 -15.26
CA PHE A 202 -3.65 16.77 -13.99
C PHE A 202 -3.36 15.34 -13.56
N TRP A 203 -4.32 14.45 -13.81
CA TRP A 203 -4.34 13.11 -13.26
C TRP A 203 -4.41 12.09 -14.40
N ILE A 204 -3.26 11.76 -14.97
CA ILE A 204 -3.13 10.69 -15.98
C ILE A 204 -3.31 9.34 -15.27
N ARG A 205 -4.57 8.98 -14.96
CA ARG A 205 -4.94 7.76 -14.25
C ARG A 205 -4.37 7.61 -12.85
N ARG A 206 -4.14 8.73 -12.16
CA ARG A 206 -3.56 8.79 -10.82
C ARG A 206 -4.54 9.46 -9.87
N ILE A 207 -5.25 8.66 -9.08
CA ILE A 207 -6.14 9.18 -8.05
C ILE A 207 -5.31 9.28 -6.76
N PRO A 208 -5.21 10.45 -6.11
CA PRO A 208 -4.51 10.55 -4.83
C PRO A 208 -5.13 9.60 -3.80
N GLY A 209 -4.29 8.87 -3.08
CA GLY A 209 -4.68 8.01 -1.95
C GLY A 209 -4.23 8.58 -0.61
N PRO A 210 -4.65 7.99 0.52
CA PRO A 210 -4.48 8.55 1.86
C PRO A 210 -3.06 8.99 2.23
N ALA A 211 -2.05 8.30 1.69
CA ALA A 211 -0.64 8.61 1.93
C ALA A 211 -0.10 9.79 1.10
N SER A 212 -0.86 10.31 0.13
CA SER A 212 -0.50 11.49 -0.66
C SER A 212 -0.93 12.77 0.03
N ASP A 213 -0.07 13.80 -0.02
CA ASP A 213 -0.38 15.15 0.48
C ASP A 213 -1.53 15.81 -0.29
N ASP A 214 -1.80 15.36 -1.51
CA ASP A 214 -2.94 15.81 -2.32
C ASP A 214 -4.26 15.12 -1.95
N PHE A 215 -4.30 14.22 -0.96
CA PHE A 215 -5.51 13.53 -0.53
C PHE A 215 -6.31 14.36 0.48
N PRO A 216 -7.52 14.83 0.11
CA PRO A 216 -8.22 15.81 0.90
C PRO A 216 -9.33 15.22 1.79
N PHE A 217 -9.64 13.92 1.66
CA PHE A 217 -10.62 13.24 2.51
C PHE A 217 -10.01 12.79 3.86
N ARG A 218 -8.97 13.48 4.33
CA ARG A 218 -8.44 13.28 5.68
C ARG A 218 -9.42 13.93 6.65
N LEU A 219 -10.03 13.12 7.51
CA LEU A 219 -10.86 13.61 8.62
C LEU A 219 -10.00 14.14 9.76
#